data_AF-W7YIT7-F1
#
_entry.id   AF-W7YIT7-F1
#
_cell.length_a   1.000
_cell.length_b   1.000
_cell.length_c   1.000
_cell.angle_alpha   90.00
_cell.angle_beta   90.00
_cell.angle_gamma   90.00
#
_symmetry.space_group_name_H-M   'P 1'
#
loop_
_entity.id
_entity.type
_entity.pdbx_description
1 polymer ?
#
loop_
_entity_poly.entity_id
_entity_poly.type
_entity_poly.pdbx_seq_one_letter_code
_entity_poly.pdbx_strand_id
1 'polypeptide(L)' 'MQKAVVVTWYNEKKNNLEDLNNLLKEGWKVVSQSSMSGAGGRNDVVSLVILEK' A
#
# COMPACT_ATOMS: atom_id res chain seq x y z
N MET A 1 -1.39 0.68 17.88
CA MET A 1 -0.56 -0.35 17.21
C MET A 1 -0.16 0.15 15.83
N GLN A 2 1.03 -0.20 15.32
CA GLN A 2 1.49 0.20 13.99
C GLN A 2 1.64 -1.00 13.06
N LYS A 3 1.36 -0.81 11.76
CA LYS A 3 1.57 -1.82 10.71
C LYS A 3 2.12 -1.16 9.45
N ALA A 4 3.13 -1.77 8.85
CA ALA A 4 3.66 -1.37 7.55
C ALA A 4 3.17 -2.33 6.46
N VAL A 5 2.71 -1.79 5.34
CA VAL A 5 2.28 -2.57 4.17
C VAL A 5 2.87 -1.99 2.89
N VAL A 6 3.26 -2.85 1.96
CA VAL A 6 3.66 -2.43 0.61
C VAL A 6 2.44 -2.49 -0.29
N VAL A 7 2.07 -1.36 -0.87
CA VAL A 7 0.97 -1.23 -1.82
C VAL A 7 1.55 -1.14 -3.22
N THR A 8 1.03 -1.96 -4.13
CA THR A 8 1.47 -2.07 -5.52
C THR A 8 0.31 -1.85 -6.47
N TRP A 9 0.56 -1.10 -7.52
CA TRP A 9 -0.40 -0.87 -8.59
C TRP A 9 0.26 -0.97 -9.97
N TYR A 10 -0.15 -1.95 -10.77
CA TYR A 10 0.26 -2.06 -12.17
C TYR A 10 -0.94 -1.86 -13.12
N ASN A 11 -2.02 -2.59 -12.89
CA ASN A 11 -3.31 -2.43 -13.59
C ASN A 11 -4.45 -3.06 -12.77
N GLU A 12 -5.70 -2.89 -13.21
CA GLU A 12 -6.91 -3.35 -12.52
C GLU A 12 -6.86 -4.79 -12.01
N LYS A 13 -6.15 -5.68 -12.71
CA LYS A 13 -6.04 -7.10 -12.34
C LYS A 13 -4.79 -7.43 -11.53
N LYS A 14 -3.82 -6.51 -11.43
CA LYS A 14 -2.50 -6.71 -10.82
C LYS A 14 -2.22 -5.61 -9.82
N ASN A 15 -2.79 -5.78 -8.62
CA ASN A 15 -2.74 -4.83 -7.52
C ASN A 15 -3.10 -5.50 -6.19
N ASN A 16 -2.88 -4.80 -5.09
CA ASN A 16 -3.27 -5.24 -3.76
C ASN A 16 -4.03 -4.16 -2.96
N LEU A 17 -4.81 -3.31 -3.64
CA LEU A 17 -5.61 -2.27 -2.99
C LEU A 17 -6.70 -2.85 -2.10
N GLU A 18 -7.20 -4.06 -2.39
CA GLU A 18 -8.20 -4.72 -1.56
C GLU A 18 -7.68 -5.01 -0.14
N ASP A 19 -6.41 -5.44 -0.01
CA ASP A 19 -5.79 -5.68 1.29
C ASP A 19 -5.72 -4.40 2.14
N LEU A 20 -5.30 -3.30 1.52
CA LEU A 20 -5.30 -1.99 2.18
C LEU A 20 -6.72 -1.60 2.57
N ASN A 21 -7.68 -1.72 1.65
CA ASN A 21 -9.08 -1.34 1.90
C ASN A 21 -9.73 -2.12 3.04
N ASN A 22 -9.40 -3.41 3.18
CA ASN A 22 -9.90 -4.21 4.30
C ASN A 22 -9.36 -3.71 5.64
N LEU A 23 -8.08 -3.34 5.72
CA LEU A 23 -7.51 -2.73 6.92
C LEU A 23 -8.18 -1.38 7.25
N LEU A 24 -8.46 -0.56 6.23
CA LEU A 24 -9.17 0.71 6.43
C LEU A 24 -10.61 0.49 6.95
N LYS A 25 -11.32 -0.52 6.44
CA LYS A 25 -12.66 -0.90 6.93
C LYS A 25 -12.64 -1.41 8.37
N GLU A 26 -11.57 -2.09 8.77
CA GLU A 26 -11.35 -2.53 10.15
C GLU A 26 -11.01 -1.38 11.11
N GLY A 27 -10.87 -0.15 10.61
CA GLY A 27 -10.61 1.05 11.42
C GLY A 27 -9.13 1.43 11.54
N TRP A 28 -8.24 0.81 10.77
CA TRP A 28 -6.86 1.30 10.64
C TRP A 28 -6.83 2.62 9.86
N LYS A 29 -5.92 3.52 10.22
CA LYS A 29 -5.74 4.82 9.57
C LYS A 29 -4.36 4.92 8.93
N VAL A 30 -4.28 5.45 7.72
CA VAL A 30 -2.98 5.78 7.09
C VAL A 30 -2.37 6.97 7.80
N VAL A 31 -1.13 6.80 8.28
CA VAL A 31 -0.38 7.88 8.95
C VAL A 31 0.86 8.30 8.19
N SER A 32 1.36 7.45 7.29
CA SER A 32 2.44 7.80 6.37
C SER A 32 2.32 6.98 5.10
N GLN A 33 2.65 7.60 3.98
CA GLN A 33 2.84 6.95 2.69
C GLN A 33 4.13 7.49 2.08
N SER A 34 4.98 6.60 1.59
CA SER A 34 6.21 6.98 0.89
C SER A 34 6.32 6.16 -0.38
N SER A 35 6.63 6.84 -1.49
CA SER A 35 6.95 6.16 -2.74
C SER A 35 8.22 5.34 -2.56
N MET A 36 8.20 4.10 -3.04
CA MET A 36 9.39 3.26 -3.07
C MET A 36 10.02 3.44 -4.45
N SER A 37 10.92 4.43 -4.58
CA SER A 37 11.72 4.59 -5.79
C SER A 37 12.63 3.37 -5.95
N GLY A 38 12.51 2.63 -7.06
CA GLY A 38 13.40 1.49 -7.35
C GLY A 38 12.74 0.13 -7.52
N ALA A 39 11.43 0.03 -7.73
CA ALA A 39 10.81 -1.21 -8.22
C ALA A 39 11.29 -1.46 -9.67
N GLY A 40 12.47 -2.09 -9.78
CA GLY A 40 13.28 -2.20 -11.00
C GLY A 40 12.47 -2.51 -12.27
N GLY A 41 12.43 -1.54 -13.18
CA GLY A 41 12.07 -1.72 -14.58
C GLY A 41 10.63 -2.13 -14.88
N ARG A 42 9.74 -2.24 -13.89
CA ARG A 42 8.32 -2.51 -14.11
C ARG A 42 7.52 -1.22 -13.94
N ASN A 43 6.52 -1.00 -14.79
CA ASN A 43 5.62 0.16 -14.75
C ASN A 43 4.64 0.11 -13.55
N ASP A 44 5.11 -0.43 -12.42
CA ASP A 44 4.35 -0.65 -11.21
C ASP A 44 4.58 0.56 -10.31
N VAL A 45 3.50 1.16 -9.80
CA VAL A 45 3.57 2.14 -8.72
C VAL A 45 3.65 1.38 -7.41
N VAL A 46 4.73 1.59 -6.66
CA VAL A 46 4.95 0.92 -5.36
C VAL A 46 5.09 1.97 -4.26
N SER A 47 4.35 1.79 -3.17
CA SER A 47 4.40 2.65 -1.99
C SER A 47 4.50 1.82 -0.71
N LEU A 48 5.31 2.30 0.23
CA LEU A 48 5.24 1.86 1.62
C LEU A 48 4.17 2.69 2.31
N VAL A 49 3.20 2.02 2.94
CA VAL A 49 2.11 2.66 3.70
C VAL A 49 2.21 2.21 5.15
N ILE A 50 2.22 3.17 6.06
CA ILE A 50 2.19 2.95 7.50
C ILE A 50 0.78 3.23 8.00
N LEU A 51 0.25 2.27 8.74
CA LEU A 51 -1.10 2.27 9.31
C LEU A 51 -1.04 2.28 10.84
N GLU A 52 -1.99 2.95 11.47
CA GLU A 52 -2.20 2.96 12.93
C GLU A 52 -3.63 2.59 13.31
N LYS A 53 -3.76 1.91 14.45
CA LYS A 53 -5.03 1.55 15.08
C LYS A 53 -4.93 1.61 16.60
#